data_AF-A0A9E3ZDX1-F1
#
_entry.id   AF-A0A9E3ZDX1-F1
#
_cell.length_a   1.000
_cell.length_b   1.000
_cell.length_c   1.000
_cell.angle_alpha   90.00
_cell.angle_beta   90.00
_cell.angle_gamma   90.00
#
_symmetry.space_group_name_H-M   'P 1'
#
loop_
_entity.id
_entity.type
_entity.pdbx_description
1 polymer ?
#
loop_
_entity_poly.entity_id
_entity_poly.type
_entity_poly.pdbx_seq_one_letter_code
_entity_poly.pdbx_strand_id
1 'polypeptide(L)'
;MSATPSRLPRVVAACALYAFCTAAPANTVSETLIFLQADGQAHLTQRAIRSDAPEHRFHVDKSLTLDQLGYIDPNDFTWNDDGAQTNVLTFKQGDFTVMYPGSFDAPELTREADGTFVYNSWDGQTREDGHFGMWHEPGNFTRFNYAWILPAHFELIDYVSNRDGQWVERNNTLTFFATDVNDLTFSIRYRERDLDGDGVVDRLDRCPNSVPDTAVNAQGCERDTDGDGVMDFDDRCPRTAAGLAVDSTGCEPDRDGDGVADVRDLCGRTPTGAIVDADGCGLDSDGDGISDAVDNCPGTPQGALVDRRGCEIDCDEDGVVNSADQCPRTAAGQAVDDKGCELDSDGDGVVDTLDQCADTPQGRAVDSNGCELDSDG
;
A
#
# COMPACT_ATOMS: atom_id res chain seq x y z
N MET A 1 -109.91 51.30 18.41
CA MET A 1 -109.42 50.31 19.39
C MET A 1 -107.90 50.35 19.34
N SER A 2 -107.29 50.95 20.37
CA SER A 2 -105.84 51.08 20.52
C SER A 2 -105.19 49.72 20.69
N ALA A 3 -104.12 49.46 19.95
CA ALA A 3 -103.21 48.36 20.21
C ALA A 3 -101.95 48.93 20.89
N THR A 4 -101.82 48.61 22.18
CA THR A 4 -100.67 48.90 23.05
C THR A 4 -99.44 48.10 22.58
N PRO A 5 -98.24 48.68 22.46
CA PRO A 5 -97.04 47.90 22.18
C PRO A 5 -96.49 47.28 23.47
N SER A 6 -96.43 45.95 23.52
CA SER A 6 -95.86 45.20 24.63
C SER A 6 -94.33 45.26 24.60
N ARG A 7 -93.72 45.75 25.68
CA ARG A 7 -92.28 45.63 25.95
C ARG A 7 -91.93 44.18 26.28
N LEU A 8 -91.03 43.60 25.49
CA LEU A 8 -90.29 42.38 25.86
C LEU A 8 -88.95 42.78 26.51
N PRO A 9 -88.46 42.05 27.53
CA PRO A 9 -87.27 42.41 28.28
C PRO A 9 -85.99 42.10 27.49
N ARG A 10 -84.99 42.97 27.67
CA ARG A 10 -83.60 42.72 27.24
C ARG A 10 -83.06 41.51 27.99
N VAL A 11 -82.97 40.37 27.31
CA VAL A 11 -82.14 39.25 27.74
C VAL A 11 -80.68 39.65 27.47
N VAL A 12 -79.95 40.00 28.53
CA VAL A 12 -78.50 40.08 28.48
C VAL A 12 -78.01 38.63 28.39
N ALA A 13 -77.75 38.17 27.17
CA ALA A 13 -77.02 36.93 26.96
C ALA A 13 -75.58 37.18 27.40
N ALA A 14 -75.24 36.73 28.61
CA ALA A 14 -73.86 36.53 29.01
C ALA A 14 -73.29 35.45 28.09
N CYS A 15 -72.62 35.90 27.03
CA CYS A 15 -71.81 35.04 26.18
C CYS A 15 -70.62 34.60 27.05
N ALA A 16 -70.74 33.44 27.69
CA ALA A 16 -69.58 32.73 28.20
C ALA A 16 -68.76 32.32 26.97
N LEU A 17 -67.89 33.22 26.52
CA LEU A 17 -66.72 32.84 25.74
C LEU A 17 -65.92 31.92 26.66
N TYR A 18 -66.12 30.61 26.52
CA TYR A 18 -65.03 29.68 26.72
C TYR A 18 -63.97 30.09 25.71
N ALA A 19 -63.06 30.96 26.16
CA ALA A 19 -61.74 31.02 25.55
C ALA A 19 -61.15 29.64 25.77
N PHE A 20 -61.37 28.74 24.79
CA PHE A 20 -60.34 27.76 24.49
C PHE A 20 -59.12 28.62 24.18
N CYS A 21 -58.28 28.78 25.20
CA CYS A 21 -56.91 29.17 25.01
C CYS A 21 -56.31 28.02 24.20
N THR A 22 -56.48 28.04 22.89
CA THR A 22 -55.57 27.33 22.00
C THR A 22 -54.25 28.02 22.26
N ALA A 23 -53.45 27.45 23.16
CA ALA A 23 -52.08 27.86 23.36
C ALA A 23 -51.47 27.99 21.97
N ALA A 24 -50.88 29.16 21.66
CA ALA A 24 -50.10 29.29 20.45
C ALA A 24 -49.11 28.12 20.41
N PRO A 25 -48.90 27.48 19.24
CA PRO A 25 -47.97 26.37 19.16
C PRO A 25 -46.62 26.84 19.69
N ALA A 26 -46.13 26.16 20.73
CA ALA A 26 -44.86 26.46 21.35
C ALA A 26 -43.78 26.45 20.26
N ASN A 27 -42.99 27.52 20.14
CA ASN A 27 -41.89 27.59 19.18
C ASN A 27 -40.79 26.62 19.60
N THR A 28 -40.96 25.36 19.26
CA THR A 28 -40.11 24.28 19.74
C THR A 28 -39.04 23.97 18.70
N VAL A 29 -37.78 24.03 19.12
CA VAL A 29 -36.61 23.59 18.35
C VAL A 29 -36.03 22.36 19.04
N SER A 30 -35.90 21.26 18.32
CA SER A 30 -35.23 20.05 18.81
C SER A 30 -33.95 19.80 18.03
N GLU A 31 -32.87 19.53 18.76
CA GLU A 31 -31.54 19.23 18.22
C GLU A 31 -31.04 17.94 18.86
N THR A 32 -30.65 16.97 18.04
CA THR A 32 -30.07 15.71 18.50
C THR A 32 -28.74 15.52 17.80
N LEU A 33 -27.66 15.44 18.58
CA LEU A 33 -26.32 15.12 18.10
C LEU A 33 -25.96 13.72 18.58
N ILE A 34 -25.57 12.85 17.65
CA ILE A 34 -25.19 11.48 17.91
C ILE A 34 -23.72 11.34 17.57
N PHE A 35 -22.89 11.20 18.59
CA PHE A 35 -21.46 10.96 18.46
C PHE A 35 -21.22 9.46 18.47
N LEU A 36 -21.07 8.88 17.28
CA LEU A 36 -20.80 7.46 17.12
C LEU A 36 -19.39 7.15 17.64
N GLN A 37 -19.25 6.06 18.38
CA GLN A 37 -17.96 5.63 18.93
C GLN A 37 -17.21 4.73 17.94
N ALA A 38 -15.97 4.37 18.30
CA ALA A 38 -15.05 3.71 17.40
C ALA A 38 -15.48 2.32 16.96
N ASP A 39 -16.35 1.65 17.73
CA ASP A 39 -16.93 0.35 17.40
C ASP A 39 -18.07 0.42 16.37
N GLY A 40 -18.54 1.63 16.05
CA GLY A 40 -19.66 1.84 15.15
C GLY A 40 -21.01 1.43 15.71
N GLN A 41 -21.13 1.15 17.02
CA GLN A 41 -22.38 0.73 17.68
C GLN A 41 -22.70 1.61 18.88
N ALA A 42 -21.73 1.78 19.79
CA ALA A 42 -21.89 2.66 20.92
C ALA A 42 -21.93 4.11 20.46
N HIS A 43 -22.67 4.93 21.18
CA HIS A 43 -22.78 6.35 20.90
C HIS A 43 -22.95 7.17 22.17
N LEU A 44 -22.58 8.44 22.09
CA LEU A 44 -22.98 9.46 23.04
C LEU A 44 -23.99 10.37 22.36
N THR A 45 -25.18 10.50 22.92
CA THR A 45 -26.23 11.35 22.36
C THR A 45 -26.37 12.61 23.20
N GLN A 46 -26.30 13.78 22.56
CA GLN A 46 -26.72 15.04 23.14
C GLN A 46 -28.07 15.43 22.55
N ARG A 47 -29.07 15.57 23.40
CA ARG A 47 -30.38 16.08 23.02
C ARG A 47 -30.62 17.42 23.66
N ALA A 48 -30.95 18.41 22.85
CA ALA A 48 -31.34 19.74 23.28
C ALA A 48 -32.73 20.08 22.75
N ILE A 49 -33.54 20.70 23.60
CA ILE A 49 -34.79 21.33 23.19
C ILE A 49 -34.79 22.77 23.66
N ARG A 50 -35.29 23.65 22.81
CA ARG A 50 -35.67 25.01 23.17
C ARG A 50 -37.15 25.17 22.94
N SER A 51 -37.91 25.55 23.96
CA SER A 51 -39.37 25.65 23.94
C SER A 51 -39.86 26.65 24.97
N ASP A 52 -40.92 27.37 24.65
CA ASP A 52 -41.70 28.20 25.58
C ASP A 52 -42.72 27.38 26.39
N ALA A 53 -42.70 26.05 26.27
CA ALA A 53 -43.49 25.17 27.11
C ALA A 53 -43.15 25.38 28.61
N PRO A 54 -44.16 25.36 29.51
CA PRO A 54 -43.96 25.58 30.94
C PRO A 54 -43.26 24.41 31.64
N GLU A 55 -43.29 23.22 31.02
CA GLU A 55 -42.69 22.00 31.53
C GLU A 55 -42.27 21.14 30.34
N HIS A 56 -41.16 20.41 30.49
CA HIS A 56 -40.77 19.38 29.53
C HIS A 56 -40.40 18.07 30.24
N ARG A 57 -40.80 16.95 29.64
CA ARG A 57 -40.50 15.59 30.13
C ARG A 57 -39.61 14.86 29.14
N PHE A 58 -38.41 14.51 29.57
CA PHE A 58 -37.48 13.68 28.82
C PHE A 58 -37.55 12.24 29.34
N HIS A 59 -38.01 11.35 28.47
CA HIS A 59 -38.06 9.91 28.76
C HIS A 59 -36.67 9.30 28.51
N VAL A 60 -36.12 8.69 29.55
CA VAL A 60 -34.82 8.04 29.56
C VAL A 60 -35.03 6.53 29.56
N ASP A 61 -34.23 5.80 28.80
CA ASP A 61 -34.26 4.34 28.80
C ASP A 61 -34.18 3.78 30.22
N LYS A 62 -34.93 2.70 30.49
CA LYS A 62 -35.04 2.16 31.84
C LYS A 62 -33.72 1.65 32.40
N SER A 63 -32.81 1.21 31.53
CA SER A 63 -31.50 0.70 31.90
C SER A 63 -30.53 1.79 32.39
N LEU A 64 -30.81 3.07 32.07
CA LEU A 64 -29.94 4.17 32.42
C LEU A 64 -30.30 4.77 33.79
N THR A 65 -29.28 4.96 34.63
CA THR A 65 -29.37 5.68 35.90
C THR A 65 -28.94 7.13 35.76
N LEU A 66 -29.33 7.97 36.72
CA LEU A 66 -29.06 9.41 36.69
C LEU A 66 -27.55 9.73 36.59
N ASP A 67 -26.69 8.95 37.23
CA ASP A 67 -25.23 9.12 37.21
C ASP A 67 -24.57 8.72 35.89
N GLN A 68 -25.29 8.00 35.02
CA GLN A 68 -24.84 7.69 33.66
C GLN A 68 -25.16 8.81 32.66
N LEU A 69 -25.99 9.79 33.06
CA LEU A 69 -26.25 10.98 32.23
C LEU A 69 -25.06 11.94 32.38
N GLY A 70 -24.24 12.01 31.33
CA GLY A 70 -22.96 12.74 31.36
C GLY A 70 -23.08 14.26 31.48
N TYR A 71 -24.24 14.82 31.12
CA TYR A 71 -24.51 16.26 31.24
C TYR A 71 -26.02 16.53 31.30
N ILE A 72 -26.45 17.43 32.17
CA ILE A 72 -27.84 17.88 32.29
C ILE A 72 -27.85 19.39 32.54
N ASP A 73 -28.58 20.13 31.71
CA ASP A 73 -28.84 21.56 31.88
C ASP A 73 -30.32 21.86 31.55
N PRO A 74 -31.03 22.66 32.36
CA PRO A 74 -30.59 23.20 33.64
C PRO A 74 -30.46 22.11 34.72
N ASN A 75 -29.69 22.38 35.77
CA ASN A 75 -29.61 21.52 36.95
C ASN A 75 -30.83 21.68 37.91
N ASP A 76 -31.95 22.21 37.42
CA ASP A 76 -33.25 22.25 38.12
C ASP A 76 -34.22 21.29 37.43
N PHE A 77 -34.18 20.02 37.87
CA PHE A 77 -35.01 18.96 37.34
C PHE A 77 -35.51 18.04 38.45
N THR A 78 -36.51 17.22 38.14
CA THR A 78 -36.87 16.06 38.94
C THR A 78 -36.58 14.78 38.18
N TRP A 79 -36.11 13.76 38.89
CA TRP A 79 -35.87 12.42 38.38
C TRP A 79 -36.92 11.47 38.97
N ASN A 80 -37.60 10.72 38.10
CA ASN A 80 -38.55 9.69 38.49
C ASN A 80 -38.17 8.36 37.82
N ASP A 81 -37.84 7.36 38.63
CA ASP A 81 -37.49 6.01 38.22
C ASP A 81 -38.52 4.95 38.66
N ASP A 82 -39.72 5.35 39.05
CA ASP A 82 -40.81 4.43 39.40
C ASP A 82 -41.54 3.90 38.16
N GLY A 83 -41.25 4.45 36.97
CA GLY A 83 -41.88 4.06 35.70
C GLY A 83 -41.53 2.63 35.27
N ALA A 84 -42.51 1.89 34.73
CA ALA A 84 -42.34 0.51 34.31
C ALA A 84 -41.47 0.34 33.04
N GLN A 85 -41.44 1.36 32.17
CA GLN A 85 -40.78 1.28 30.84
C GLN A 85 -39.67 2.30 30.64
N THR A 86 -39.72 3.45 31.31
CA THR A 86 -38.73 4.53 31.17
C THR A 86 -38.54 5.21 32.51
N ASN A 87 -37.35 5.75 32.74
CA ASN A 87 -37.14 6.79 33.76
C ASN A 87 -37.51 8.15 33.15
N VAL A 88 -37.85 9.15 33.95
CA VAL A 88 -38.34 10.44 33.46
C VAL A 88 -37.59 11.58 34.15
N LEU A 89 -36.96 12.44 33.34
CA LEU A 89 -36.47 13.75 33.74
C LEU A 89 -37.54 14.80 33.46
N THR A 90 -37.93 15.58 34.47
CA THR A 90 -38.88 16.68 34.30
C THR A 90 -38.21 18.01 34.57
N PHE A 91 -38.28 18.93 33.61
CA PHE A 91 -37.74 20.29 33.69
C PHE A 91 -38.90 21.28 33.84
N LYS A 92 -38.76 22.25 34.75
CA LYS A 92 -39.77 23.30 35.01
C LYS A 92 -39.70 24.48 34.02
N GLN A 93 -39.04 24.26 32.90
CA GLN A 93 -38.87 25.16 31.77
C GLN A 93 -38.78 24.31 30.50
N GLY A 94 -39.12 24.90 29.35
CA GLY A 94 -39.12 24.19 28.07
C GLY A 94 -37.74 23.99 27.45
N ASP A 95 -36.73 24.71 27.94
CA ASP A 95 -35.34 24.61 27.46
C ASP A 95 -34.54 23.61 28.30
N PHE A 96 -33.97 22.60 27.65
CA PHE A 96 -33.03 21.68 28.30
C PHE A 96 -31.98 21.13 27.33
N THR A 97 -30.91 20.58 27.90
CA THR A 97 -29.95 19.71 27.23
C THR A 97 -29.60 18.54 28.14
N VAL A 98 -29.64 17.33 27.59
CA VAL A 98 -29.17 16.12 28.27
C VAL A 98 -28.19 15.40 27.35
N MET A 99 -27.08 14.92 27.91
CA MET A 99 -26.14 14.04 27.22
C MET A 99 -26.13 12.67 27.90
N TYR A 100 -26.28 11.60 27.12
CA TYR A 100 -26.44 10.24 27.64
C TYR A 100 -25.82 9.21 26.69
N PRO A 101 -25.25 8.11 27.22
CA PRO A 101 -24.73 7.03 26.42
C PRO A 101 -25.87 6.17 25.87
N GLY A 102 -25.54 5.39 24.85
CA GLY A 102 -26.34 4.23 24.45
C GLY A 102 -25.63 3.43 23.38
N SER A 103 -26.32 2.44 22.84
CA SER A 103 -25.83 1.56 21.79
C SER A 103 -26.93 1.36 20.77
N PHE A 104 -26.57 1.35 19.49
CA PHE A 104 -27.44 0.86 18.45
C PHE A 104 -27.34 -0.66 18.42
N ASP A 105 -28.38 -1.34 18.92
CA ASP A 105 -28.43 -2.79 19.03
C ASP A 105 -29.45 -3.38 18.05
N ALA A 106 -29.42 -4.70 17.85
CA ALA A 106 -30.44 -5.36 17.03
C ALA A 106 -31.85 -5.18 17.66
N PRO A 107 -32.89 -4.88 16.88
CA PRO A 107 -32.95 -4.87 15.42
C PRO A 107 -32.62 -3.51 14.76
N GLU A 108 -32.32 -2.47 15.54
CA GLU A 108 -32.05 -1.11 15.06
C GLU A 108 -30.76 -1.06 14.21
N LEU A 109 -29.75 -1.85 14.58
CA LEU A 109 -28.50 -1.99 13.84
C LEU A 109 -28.31 -3.41 13.32
N THR A 110 -28.00 -3.51 12.03
CA THR A 110 -27.60 -4.78 11.40
C THR A 110 -26.27 -4.61 10.66
N ARG A 111 -25.59 -5.72 10.39
CA ARG A 111 -24.31 -5.73 9.66
C ARG A 111 -24.41 -6.64 8.45
N GLU A 112 -24.08 -6.09 7.29
CA GLU A 112 -24.06 -6.81 6.02
C GLU A 112 -22.77 -7.64 5.89
N ALA A 113 -22.73 -8.50 4.86
CA ALA A 113 -21.61 -9.42 4.64
C ALA A 113 -20.29 -8.71 4.29
N ASP A 114 -20.37 -7.53 3.68
CA ASP A 114 -19.23 -6.65 3.36
C ASP A 114 -18.78 -5.80 4.57
N GLY A 115 -19.41 -5.99 5.73
CA GLY A 115 -19.10 -5.25 6.95
C GLY A 115 -19.83 -3.92 7.12
N THR A 116 -20.69 -3.54 6.17
CA THR A 116 -21.50 -2.32 6.23
C THR A 116 -22.51 -2.39 7.38
N PHE A 117 -22.56 -1.34 8.19
CA PHE A 117 -23.58 -1.12 9.20
C PHE A 117 -24.83 -0.51 8.57
N VAL A 118 -25.99 -1.04 8.92
CA VAL A 118 -27.30 -0.54 8.48
C VAL A 118 -28.10 -0.19 9.73
N TYR A 119 -28.15 1.11 10.03
CA TYR A 119 -28.94 1.70 11.10
C TYR A 119 -30.35 2.01 10.61
N ASN A 120 -31.38 1.50 11.29
CA ASN A 120 -32.78 1.79 11.04
C ASN A 120 -33.44 2.26 12.32
N SER A 121 -33.85 3.52 12.37
CA SER A 121 -34.42 4.10 13.59
C SER A 121 -35.86 3.67 13.92
N TRP A 122 -36.37 2.65 13.24
CA TRP A 122 -37.70 2.10 13.46
C TRP A 122 -37.65 0.58 13.39
N ASP A 123 -38.18 -0.06 14.42
CA ASP A 123 -38.24 -1.51 14.60
C ASP A 123 -39.40 -2.19 13.84
N GLY A 124 -40.17 -1.41 13.06
CA GLY A 124 -41.34 -1.89 12.34
C GLY A 124 -42.62 -1.96 13.17
N GLN A 125 -42.60 -1.56 14.45
CA GLN A 125 -43.78 -1.57 15.32
C GLN A 125 -44.42 -0.19 15.43
N THR A 126 -45.74 -0.12 15.22
CA THR A 126 -46.53 1.07 15.51
C THR A 126 -47.08 0.95 16.93
N ARG A 127 -46.97 2.04 17.70
CA ARG A 127 -47.53 2.15 19.05
C ARG A 127 -49.05 2.09 19.03
N GLU A 128 -49.66 1.81 20.19
CA GLU A 128 -51.12 1.76 20.34
C GLU A 128 -51.81 3.10 20.01
N ASP A 129 -51.11 4.22 20.19
CA ASP A 129 -51.58 5.57 19.86
C ASP A 129 -51.45 5.92 18.37
N GLY A 130 -50.93 4.99 17.55
CA GLY A 130 -50.77 5.15 16.11
C GLY A 130 -49.44 5.76 15.68
N HIS A 131 -48.56 6.14 16.62
CA HIS A 131 -47.26 6.71 16.32
C HIS A 131 -46.19 5.64 16.07
N PHE A 132 -45.17 5.96 15.27
CA PHE A 132 -44.09 5.04 14.93
C PHE A 132 -42.76 5.77 14.77
N GLY A 133 -41.65 5.04 14.74
CA GLY A 133 -40.32 5.64 14.63
C GLY A 133 -40.04 6.69 15.70
N MET A 134 -39.39 7.78 15.29
CA MET A 134 -39.10 8.91 16.17
C MET A 134 -40.32 9.83 16.26
N TRP A 135 -40.84 9.93 17.48
CA TRP A 135 -41.97 10.78 17.82
C TRP A 135 -41.72 11.49 19.15
N HIS A 136 -42.09 12.78 19.22
CA HIS A 136 -41.85 13.61 20.40
C HIS A 136 -43.03 14.54 20.73
N GLU A 137 -43.22 14.82 22.02
CA GLU A 137 -44.11 15.87 22.52
C GLU A 137 -43.33 17.17 22.80
N PRO A 138 -43.89 18.36 22.50
CA PRO A 138 -45.14 18.61 21.78
C PRO A 138 -45.02 18.22 20.29
N GLY A 139 -46.14 17.80 19.69
CA GLY A 139 -46.15 17.14 18.37
C GLY A 139 -45.78 18.00 17.16
N ASN A 140 -45.49 19.29 17.37
CA ASN A 140 -45.22 20.28 16.33
C ASN A 140 -43.90 21.01 16.61
N PHE A 141 -42.91 20.78 15.75
CA PHE A 141 -41.58 21.40 15.85
C PHE A 141 -41.40 22.46 14.76
N THR A 142 -41.03 23.67 15.17
CA THR A 142 -40.68 24.75 14.23
C THR A 142 -39.36 24.47 13.51
N ARG A 143 -38.48 23.71 14.15
CA ARG A 143 -37.23 23.20 13.56
C ARG A 143 -36.80 21.94 14.29
N PHE A 144 -36.35 20.98 13.51
CA PHE A 144 -35.87 19.70 13.98
C PHE A 144 -34.57 19.37 13.26
N ASN A 145 -33.56 18.88 14.00
CA ASN A 145 -32.34 18.38 13.38
C ASN A 145 -31.73 17.18 14.11
N TYR A 146 -31.23 16.25 13.31
CA TYR A 146 -30.44 15.11 13.75
C TYR A 146 -29.10 15.17 13.05
N ALA A 147 -28.02 15.15 13.84
CA ALA A 147 -26.67 15.07 13.31
C ALA A 147 -26.00 13.78 13.79
N TRP A 148 -25.46 13.02 12.86
CA TRP A 148 -24.60 11.88 13.14
C TRP A 148 -23.16 12.30 12.88
N ILE A 149 -22.34 12.26 13.91
CA ILE A 149 -20.91 12.55 13.86
C ILE A 149 -20.19 11.20 13.91
N LEU A 150 -19.61 10.81 12.77
CA LEU A 150 -18.94 9.54 12.62
C LEU A 150 -17.44 9.68 12.95
N PRO A 151 -16.79 8.67 13.54
CA PRO A 151 -15.34 8.65 13.67
C PRO A 151 -14.63 8.76 12.31
N ALA A 152 -13.38 9.23 12.32
CA ALA A 152 -12.63 9.46 11.10
C ALA A 152 -12.36 8.19 10.27
N HIS A 153 -12.40 7.00 10.86
CA HIS A 153 -12.23 5.74 10.13
C HIS A 153 -13.53 5.19 9.54
N PHE A 154 -14.65 5.88 9.68
CA PHE A 154 -15.91 5.53 9.03
C PHE A 154 -16.22 6.43 7.83
N GLU A 155 -16.88 5.86 6.84
CA GLU A 155 -17.49 6.57 5.72
C GLU A 155 -19.00 6.34 5.66
N LEU A 156 -19.72 7.34 5.17
CA LEU A 156 -21.15 7.27 4.87
C LEU A 156 -21.33 6.63 3.49
N ILE A 157 -22.28 5.71 3.39
CA ILE A 157 -22.58 4.97 2.15
C ILE A 157 -23.89 5.46 1.54
N ASP A 158 -24.96 5.49 2.34
CA ASP A 158 -26.28 5.92 1.88
C ASP A 158 -27.14 6.33 3.09
N TYR A 159 -28.15 7.17 2.87
CA TYR A 159 -29.08 7.59 3.91
C TYR A 159 -30.42 8.05 3.34
N VAL A 160 -31.51 7.70 4.04
CA VAL A 160 -32.87 8.05 3.64
C VAL A 160 -33.76 8.32 4.84
N SER A 161 -34.74 9.22 4.66
CA SER A 161 -35.83 9.48 5.59
C SER A 161 -37.19 9.19 4.95
N ASN A 162 -38.18 8.82 5.76
CA ASN A 162 -39.57 8.69 5.28
C ASN A 162 -40.30 10.05 5.17
N ARG A 163 -39.72 11.13 5.71
CA ARG A 163 -40.25 12.50 5.64
C ARG A 163 -39.35 13.38 4.78
N ASP A 164 -39.95 14.39 4.18
CA ASP A 164 -39.23 15.45 3.48
C ASP A 164 -38.36 16.25 4.45
N GLY A 165 -37.16 16.58 4.01
CA GLY A 165 -36.21 17.40 4.75
C GLY A 165 -34.95 17.63 3.94
N GLN A 166 -34.02 18.38 4.53
CA GLN A 166 -32.74 18.71 3.91
C GLN A 166 -31.63 17.90 4.57
N TRP A 167 -30.94 17.08 3.79
CA TRP A 167 -29.69 16.44 4.17
C TRP A 167 -28.51 17.36 3.87
N VAL A 168 -27.58 17.47 4.80
CA VAL A 168 -26.34 18.24 4.67
C VAL A 168 -25.19 17.42 5.23
N GLU A 169 -24.21 17.12 4.38
CA GLU A 169 -22.97 16.49 4.79
C GLU A 169 -21.86 17.52 4.95
N ARG A 170 -21.12 17.44 6.05
CA ARG A 170 -19.94 18.26 6.31
C ARG A 170 -18.87 17.41 7.00
N ASN A 171 -17.80 17.11 6.27
CA ASN A 171 -16.71 16.26 6.75
C ASN A 171 -17.26 14.89 7.20
N ASN A 172 -17.13 14.57 8.49
CA ASN A 172 -17.60 13.33 9.12
C ASN A 172 -19.01 13.46 9.72
N THR A 173 -19.74 14.53 9.43
CA THR A 173 -21.05 14.81 10.02
C THR A 173 -22.14 14.80 8.96
N LEU A 174 -23.11 13.91 9.12
CA LEU A 174 -24.38 13.92 8.37
C LEU A 174 -25.42 14.64 9.20
N THR A 175 -26.15 15.60 8.63
CA THR A 175 -27.23 16.31 9.33
C THR A 175 -28.52 16.31 8.51
N PHE A 176 -29.63 15.92 9.14
CA PHE A 176 -30.97 16.07 8.60
C PHE A 176 -31.65 17.28 9.24
N PHE A 177 -32.21 18.18 8.43
CA PHE A 177 -33.01 19.31 8.87
C PHE A 177 -34.45 19.18 8.36
N ALA A 178 -35.42 19.35 9.25
CA ALA A 178 -36.84 19.35 8.86
C ALA A 178 -37.68 20.26 9.78
N THR A 179 -38.94 20.44 9.39
CA THR A 179 -39.95 21.23 10.11
C THR A 179 -41.24 20.44 10.17
N ASP A 180 -41.97 20.52 11.29
CA ASP A 180 -43.25 19.84 11.51
C ASP A 180 -43.20 18.33 11.21
N VAL A 181 -42.16 17.66 11.73
CA VAL A 181 -41.93 16.24 11.52
C VAL A 181 -42.14 15.45 12.81
N ASN A 182 -43.00 14.44 12.69
CA ASN A 182 -43.21 13.36 13.64
C ASN A 182 -43.41 12.07 12.86
N ASP A 183 -43.31 10.94 13.53
CA ASP A 183 -43.26 9.63 12.89
C ASP A 183 -42.15 9.55 11.83
N LEU A 184 -40.94 9.95 12.26
CA LEU A 184 -39.76 10.04 11.42
C LEU A 184 -38.93 8.78 11.55
N THR A 185 -38.50 8.24 10.42
CA THR A 185 -37.62 7.07 10.36
C THR A 185 -36.41 7.39 9.51
N PHE A 186 -35.25 6.95 9.95
CA PHE A 186 -34.01 7.01 9.20
C PHE A 186 -33.53 5.61 8.86
N SER A 187 -32.98 5.45 7.67
CA SER A 187 -32.08 4.35 7.34
C SER A 187 -30.74 4.97 6.95
N ILE A 188 -29.66 4.63 7.65
CA ILE A 188 -28.31 5.17 7.44
C ILE A 188 -27.35 4.00 7.31
N ARG A 189 -26.56 4.02 6.24
CA ARG A 189 -25.53 3.02 5.94
C ARG A 189 -24.16 3.65 6.06
N TYR A 190 -23.29 3.01 6.81
CA TYR A 190 -21.90 3.44 7.00
C TYR A 190 -21.01 2.23 7.20
N ARG A 191 -19.71 2.36 6.92
CA ARG A 191 -18.73 1.28 7.10
C ARG A 191 -17.36 1.83 7.41
N GLU A 192 -16.48 0.98 7.93
CA GLU A 192 -15.07 1.34 8.07
C GLU A 192 -14.48 1.56 6.68
N ARG A 193 -13.64 2.60 6.54
CA ARG A 193 -12.98 2.92 5.27
C ARG A 193 -11.98 1.82 4.88
N ASP A 194 -11.94 1.57 3.59
CA ASP A 194 -11.01 0.70 2.88
C ASP A 194 -10.72 1.42 1.54
N LEU A 195 -9.60 2.15 1.50
CA LEU A 195 -9.30 3.14 0.46
C LEU A 195 -8.87 2.49 -0.87
N ASP A 196 -8.08 1.42 -0.81
CA ASP A 196 -7.61 0.69 -1.99
C ASP A 196 -8.52 -0.50 -2.34
N GLY A 197 -9.44 -0.89 -1.44
CA GLY A 197 -10.50 -1.85 -1.71
C GLY A 197 -10.02 -3.29 -1.68
N ASP A 198 -8.94 -3.57 -0.95
CA ASP A 198 -8.32 -4.89 -0.85
C ASP A 198 -8.99 -5.83 0.16
N GLY A 199 -9.97 -5.29 0.92
CA GLY A 199 -10.72 -5.99 1.95
C GLY A 199 -10.16 -5.83 3.37
N VAL A 200 -9.08 -5.06 3.55
CA VAL A 200 -8.48 -4.71 4.84
C VAL A 200 -8.70 -3.22 5.11
N VAL A 201 -9.49 -2.93 6.14
CA VAL A 201 -9.81 -1.54 6.51
C VAL A 201 -8.56 -0.71 6.81
N ASP A 202 -8.59 0.57 6.44
CA ASP A 202 -7.44 1.50 6.50
C ASP A 202 -6.69 1.49 7.85
N ARG A 203 -7.42 1.30 8.96
CA ARG A 203 -6.84 1.31 10.32
C ARG A 203 -6.04 0.04 10.65
N LEU A 204 -6.23 -1.03 9.89
CA LEU A 204 -5.52 -2.32 10.02
C LEU A 204 -4.54 -2.56 8.88
N ASP A 205 -4.69 -1.83 7.79
CA ASP A 205 -3.88 -1.96 6.60
C ASP A 205 -2.48 -1.33 6.76
N ARG A 206 -1.46 -2.11 6.42
CA ARG A 206 -0.06 -1.70 6.41
C ARG A 206 0.44 -1.33 5.02
N CYS A 207 -0.31 -1.67 3.99
CA CYS A 207 0.00 -1.52 2.59
C CYS A 207 -1.15 -0.78 1.85
N PRO A 208 -1.36 0.52 2.15
CA PRO A 208 -2.53 1.33 1.73
C PRO A 208 -2.65 1.62 0.23
N ASN A 209 -1.85 0.95 -0.59
CA ASN A 209 -1.88 1.06 -2.04
C ASN A 209 -1.55 -0.31 -2.65
N SER A 210 -2.18 -1.36 -2.15
CA SER A 210 -2.09 -2.68 -2.76
C SER A 210 -2.64 -2.62 -4.19
N VAL A 211 -2.17 -3.51 -5.06
CA VAL A 211 -2.63 -3.59 -6.43
C VAL A 211 -4.09 -4.06 -6.41
N PRO A 212 -5.03 -3.33 -7.05
CA PRO A 212 -6.42 -3.71 -7.10
C PRO A 212 -6.63 -5.14 -7.62
N ASP A 213 -7.62 -5.84 -7.06
CA ASP A 213 -7.98 -7.22 -7.39
C ASP A 213 -6.89 -8.29 -7.10
N THR A 214 -5.83 -7.94 -6.35
CA THR A 214 -4.84 -8.91 -5.88
C THR A 214 -5.21 -9.48 -4.50
N ALA A 215 -4.76 -10.71 -4.24
CA ALA A 215 -4.98 -11.34 -2.95
C ALA A 215 -3.95 -10.82 -1.94
N VAL A 216 -4.41 -10.08 -0.94
CA VAL A 216 -3.59 -9.58 0.16
C VAL A 216 -3.66 -10.51 1.38
N ASN A 217 -2.69 -10.36 2.27
CA ASN A 217 -2.71 -11.00 3.58
C ASN A 217 -3.55 -10.20 4.60
N ALA A 218 -3.64 -10.65 5.85
CA ALA A 218 -4.45 -9.99 6.89
C ALA A 218 -3.98 -8.57 7.28
N GLN A 219 -2.88 -8.09 6.72
CA GLN A 219 -2.29 -6.76 6.92
C GLN A 219 -2.42 -5.88 5.67
N GLY A 220 -3.17 -6.31 4.65
CA GLY A 220 -3.35 -5.59 3.38
C GLY A 220 -2.15 -5.68 2.42
N CYS A 221 -1.12 -6.47 2.77
CA CYS A 221 0.07 -6.58 1.93
C CYS A 221 -0.01 -7.77 0.99
N GLU A 222 0.48 -7.55 -0.23
CA GLU A 222 0.71 -8.59 -1.24
C GLU A 222 1.72 -9.64 -0.75
N ARG A 223 1.82 -10.75 -1.49
CA ARG A 223 2.75 -11.82 -1.17
C ARG A 223 4.17 -11.43 -1.61
N ASP A 224 5.10 -11.54 -0.67
CA ASP A 224 6.55 -11.56 -0.87
C ASP A 224 7.04 -12.92 -0.36
N THR A 225 7.36 -13.83 -1.28
CA THR A 225 7.65 -15.25 -0.98
C THR A 225 9.03 -15.45 -0.38
N ASP A 226 10.03 -14.69 -0.81
CA ASP A 226 11.42 -14.86 -0.38
C ASP A 226 11.86 -13.84 0.68
N GLY A 227 11.06 -12.81 0.91
CA GLY A 227 11.21 -11.84 1.99
C GLY A 227 12.29 -10.81 1.73
N ASP A 228 12.61 -10.53 0.46
CA ASP A 228 13.63 -9.57 0.06
C ASP A 228 13.13 -8.11 0.04
N GLY A 229 11.80 -7.92 0.17
CA GLY A 229 11.15 -6.62 0.18
C GLY A 229 10.54 -6.19 -1.16
N VAL A 230 10.63 -7.02 -2.21
CA VAL A 230 9.95 -6.86 -3.49
C VAL A 230 8.82 -7.90 -3.57
N MET A 231 7.62 -7.47 -3.92
CA MET A 231 6.47 -8.37 -3.99
C MET A 231 6.60 -9.34 -5.16
N ASP A 232 6.06 -10.55 -5.03
CA ASP A 232 6.15 -11.65 -6.02
C ASP A 232 5.80 -11.22 -7.47
N PHE A 233 4.91 -10.23 -7.62
CA PHE A 233 4.47 -9.74 -8.93
C PHE A 233 5.53 -8.89 -9.64
N ASP A 234 6.33 -8.12 -8.89
CA ASP A 234 7.38 -7.24 -9.40
C ASP A 234 8.77 -7.88 -9.31
N ASP A 235 8.88 -9.00 -8.60
CA ASP A 235 10.12 -9.72 -8.34
C ASP A 235 10.55 -10.60 -9.54
N ARG A 236 11.75 -10.32 -10.06
CA ARG A 236 12.39 -11.07 -11.14
C ARG A 236 13.35 -12.14 -10.63
N CYS A 237 13.68 -12.09 -9.35
CA CYS A 237 14.62 -12.94 -8.65
C CYS A 237 13.95 -13.60 -7.42
N PRO A 238 12.98 -14.51 -7.62
CA PRO A 238 12.05 -15.04 -6.58
C PRO A 238 12.67 -16.00 -5.55
N ARG A 239 13.98 -15.93 -5.38
CA ARG A 239 14.78 -16.74 -4.44
C ARG A 239 15.92 -15.93 -3.83
N THR A 240 15.82 -14.61 -3.84
CA THR A 240 16.79 -13.78 -3.16
C THR A 240 16.63 -13.99 -1.66
N ALA A 241 17.76 -14.15 -0.95
CA ALA A 241 17.68 -14.41 0.47
C ALA A 241 17.21 -13.15 1.22
N ALA A 242 16.19 -13.28 2.06
CA ALA A 242 15.69 -12.22 2.90
C ALA A 242 16.82 -11.42 3.61
N GLY A 243 16.75 -10.09 3.52
CA GLY A 243 17.70 -9.17 4.14
C GLY A 243 18.97 -8.86 3.32
N LEU A 244 19.11 -9.45 2.14
CA LEU A 244 20.10 -9.00 1.15
C LEU A 244 19.63 -7.67 0.54
N ALA A 245 20.59 -6.83 0.12
CA ALA A 245 20.28 -5.59 -0.57
C ALA A 245 19.96 -5.90 -2.03
N VAL A 246 18.72 -5.64 -2.44
CA VAL A 246 18.21 -5.86 -3.80
C VAL A 246 17.89 -4.54 -4.49
N ASP A 247 17.85 -4.57 -5.81
CA ASP A 247 17.29 -3.50 -6.62
C ASP A 247 15.74 -3.52 -6.63
N SER A 248 15.12 -2.63 -7.43
CA SER A 248 13.66 -2.56 -7.52
C SER A 248 13.00 -3.77 -8.17
N THR A 249 13.77 -4.77 -8.60
CA THR A 249 13.29 -6.01 -9.24
C THR A 249 13.57 -7.26 -8.41
N GLY A 250 13.98 -7.11 -7.15
CA GLY A 250 14.29 -8.22 -6.24
C GLY A 250 15.65 -8.87 -6.50
N CYS A 251 16.45 -8.31 -7.41
CA CYS A 251 17.73 -8.90 -7.80
C CYS A 251 18.89 -8.24 -7.05
N GLU A 252 19.86 -9.05 -6.62
CA GLU A 252 21.14 -8.54 -6.14
C GLU A 252 21.87 -7.77 -7.27
N PRO A 253 22.56 -6.66 -6.97
CA PRO A 253 23.30 -5.91 -7.97
C PRO A 253 24.37 -6.77 -8.68
N ASP A 254 24.39 -6.68 -10.00
CA ASP A 254 25.37 -7.31 -10.92
C ASP A 254 25.76 -6.26 -11.97
N ARG A 255 26.91 -5.60 -11.78
CA ARG A 255 27.29 -4.42 -12.59
C ARG A 255 27.80 -4.75 -13.98
N ASP A 256 28.48 -5.87 -14.16
CA ASP A 256 29.01 -6.26 -15.46
C ASP A 256 28.10 -7.24 -16.21
N GLY A 257 27.09 -7.78 -15.54
CA GLY A 257 26.01 -8.57 -16.14
C GLY A 257 26.49 -9.96 -16.55
N ASP A 258 27.46 -10.51 -15.82
CA ASP A 258 27.97 -11.87 -16.07
C ASP A 258 27.14 -12.96 -15.37
N GLY A 259 26.19 -12.56 -14.51
CA GLY A 259 25.30 -13.45 -13.76
C GLY A 259 25.76 -13.76 -12.33
N VAL A 260 26.90 -13.21 -11.88
CA VAL A 260 27.40 -13.31 -10.51
C VAL A 260 27.26 -11.95 -9.83
N ALA A 261 26.51 -11.91 -8.72
CA ALA A 261 26.28 -10.66 -8.00
C ALA A 261 27.60 -10.02 -7.51
N ASP A 262 27.66 -8.68 -7.53
CA ASP A 262 28.82 -7.83 -7.17
C ASP A 262 29.51 -8.26 -5.86
N VAL A 263 28.76 -8.78 -4.90
CA VAL A 263 29.24 -9.17 -3.57
C VAL A 263 29.99 -10.51 -3.57
N ARG A 264 29.79 -11.33 -4.61
CA ARG A 264 30.42 -12.65 -4.81
C ARG A 264 31.37 -12.65 -6.00
N ASP A 265 31.33 -11.62 -6.83
CA ASP A 265 32.14 -11.47 -8.03
C ASP A 265 33.56 -10.92 -7.70
N LEU A 266 34.58 -11.73 -7.97
CA LEU A 266 36.00 -11.38 -7.86
C LEU A 266 36.54 -10.70 -9.12
N CYS A 267 35.79 -10.75 -10.21
CA CYS A 267 36.16 -10.41 -11.58
C CYS A 267 35.16 -9.43 -12.22
N GLY A 268 34.82 -8.32 -11.53
CA GLY A 268 33.77 -7.35 -11.96
C GLY A 268 34.03 -6.47 -13.18
N ARG A 269 34.63 -7.05 -14.22
CA ARG A 269 34.74 -6.54 -15.59
C ARG A 269 34.58 -7.68 -16.61
N THR A 270 33.98 -8.80 -16.22
CA THR A 270 33.74 -9.89 -17.13
C THR A 270 32.70 -9.45 -18.17
N PRO A 271 32.89 -9.73 -19.47
CA PRO A 271 31.92 -9.31 -20.48
C PRO A 271 30.54 -9.88 -20.19
N THR A 272 29.50 -9.05 -20.32
CA THR A 272 28.10 -9.46 -20.14
C THR A 272 27.78 -10.72 -20.97
N GLY A 273 27.27 -11.75 -20.30
CA GLY A 273 26.94 -13.04 -20.91
C GLY A 273 28.13 -13.96 -21.20
N ALA A 274 29.33 -13.65 -20.71
CA ALA A 274 30.44 -14.61 -20.70
C ALA A 274 30.11 -15.82 -19.82
N ILE A 275 30.69 -16.97 -20.15
CA ILE A 275 30.63 -18.14 -19.28
C ILE A 275 31.66 -17.93 -18.17
N VAL A 276 31.18 -17.78 -16.94
CA VAL A 276 31.99 -17.55 -15.75
C VAL A 276 31.90 -18.72 -14.77
N ASP A 277 32.90 -18.82 -13.91
CA ASP A 277 32.87 -19.70 -12.76
C ASP A 277 32.05 -19.11 -11.60
N ALA A 278 32.10 -19.74 -10.42
CA ALA A 278 31.35 -19.28 -9.25
C ALA A 278 31.85 -17.96 -8.67
N ASP A 279 33.05 -17.52 -9.05
CA ASP A 279 33.70 -16.30 -8.59
C ASP A 279 33.54 -15.15 -9.61
N GLY A 280 32.73 -15.31 -10.67
CA GLY A 280 32.53 -14.30 -11.72
C GLY A 280 33.69 -14.22 -12.72
N CYS A 281 34.63 -15.16 -12.65
CA CYS A 281 35.82 -15.12 -13.51
C CYS A 281 35.59 -15.94 -14.78
N GLY A 282 35.97 -15.36 -15.93
CA GLY A 282 35.94 -16.06 -17.21
C GLY A 282 36.85 -17.29 -17.19
N LEU A 283 36.40 -18.38 -17.82
CA LEU A 283 37.18 -19.61 -17.94
C LEU A 283 38.47 -19.37 -18.76
N ASP A 284 39.56 -19.99 -18.34
CA ASP A 284 40.88 -20.01 -19.00
C ASP A 284 41.32 -21.49 -19.09
N SER A 285 41.04 -22.10 -20.24
CA SER A 285 41.15 -23.55 -20.43
C SER A 285 42.58 -24.06 -20.55
N ASP A 286 43.52 -23.25 -21.06
CA ASP A 286 44.93 -23.62 -21.20
C ASP A 286 45.84 -23.03 -20.11
N GLY A 287 45.32 -22.09 -19.32
CA GLY A 287 45.99 -21.51 -18.17
C GLY A 287 47.08 -20.52 -18.55
N ASP A 288 46.99 -19.90 -19.73
CA ASP A 288 47.94 -18.89 -20.21
C ASP A 288 47.71 -17.50 -19.61
N GLY A 289 46.58 -17.30 -18.91
CA GLY A 289 46.18 -16.05 -18.27
C GLY A 289 45.23 -15.18 -19.08
N ILE A 290 44.78 -15.63 -20.25
CA ILE A 290 43.78 -14.99 -21.10
C ILE A 290 42.53 -15.86 -21.13
N SER A 291 41.36 -15.28 -20.84
CA SER A 291 40.13 -16.09 -20.82
C SER A 291 39.73 -16.57 -22.21
N ASP A 292 39.12 -17.76 -22.27
CA ASP A 292 38.67 -18.46 -23.48
C ASP A 292 37.81 -17.57 -24.39
N ALA A 293 37.09 -16.61 -23.81
CA ALA A 293 36.22 -15.69 -24.55
C ALA A 293 36.99 -14.69 -25.43
N VAL A 294 38.26 -14.42 -25.12
CA VAL A 294 39.11 -13.44 -25.81
C VAL A 294 40.45 -14.02 -26.28
N ASP A 295 40.71 -15.29 -25.99
CA ASP A 295 41.87 -16.03 -26.48
C ASP A 295 41.69 -16.44 -27.96
N ASN A 296 42.69 -16.10 -28.79
CA ASN A 296 42.77 -16.47 -30.20
C ASN A 296 43.71 -17.64 -30.47
N CYS A 297 44.45 -18.11 -29.46
CA CYS A 297 45.48 -19.14 -29.56
C CYS A 297 45.23 -20.24 -28.51
N PRO A 298 44.12 -20.98 -28.62
CA PRO A 298 43.77 -22.01 -27.64
C PRO A 298 44.82 -23.11 -27.60
N GLY A 299 45.34 -23.40 -26.40
CA GLY A 299 46.34 -24.42 -26.15
C GLY A 299 47.76 -23.87 -25.96
N THR A 300 47.89 -22.56 -25.70
CA THR A 300 49.17 -21.97 -25.32
C THR A 300 49.65 -22.60 -24.00
N PRO A 301 50.92 -23.01 -23.89
CA PRO A 301 51.40 -23.66 -22.67
C PRO A 301 51.25 -22.75 -21.44
N GLN A 302 50.67 -23.28 -20.37
CA GLN A 302 50.59 -22.59 -19.09
C GLN A 302 51.95 -21.99 -18.67
N GLY A 303 51.95 -20.68 -18.41
CA GLY A 303 53.15 -19.92 -18.01
C GLY A 303 54.02 -19.42 -19.16
N ALA A 304 53.64 -19.67 -20.42
CA ALA A 304 54.22 -18.98 -21.57
C ALA A 304 53.96 -17.47 -21.48
N LEU A 305 54.88 -16.66 -22.04
CA LEU A 305 54.63 -15.24 -22.19
C LEU A 305 53.75 -15.03 -23.42
N VAL A 306 52.53 -14.58 -23.19
CA VAL A 306 51.53 -14.37 -24.24
C VAL A 306 51.26 -12.89 -24.47
N ASP A 307 50.81 -12.58 -25.69
CA ASP A 307 50.27 -11.27 -26.00
C ASP A 307 48.82 -11.12 -25.50
N ARG A 308 48.20 -9.96 -25.74
CA ARG A 308 46.81 -9.70 -25.33
C ARG A 308 45.74 -10.57 -26.02
N ARG A 309 46.15 -11.45 -26.93
CA ARG A 309 45.29 -12.37 -27.71
C ARG A 309 45.50 -13.82 -27.29
N GLY A 310 46.29 -14.10 -26.24
CA GLY A 310 46.62 -15.46 -25.78
C GLY A 310 47.65 -16.18 -26.64
N CYS A 311 48.31 -15.46 -27.57
CA CYS A 311 49.30 -16.07 -28.44
C CYS A 311 50.70 -15.93 -27.86
N GLU A 312 51.43 -17.03 -27.80
CA GLU A 312 52.82 -17.03 -27.35
C GLU A 312 53.70 -16.07 -28.19
N ILE A 313 54.58 -15.35 -27.49
CA ILE A 313 55.48 -14.39 -28.11
C ILE A 313 56.63 -15.10 -28.83
N ASP A 314 56.98 -14.59 -30.00
CA ASP A 314 58.23 -14.81 -30.72
C ASP A 314 59.10 -13.55 -30.51
N CYS A 315 60.26 -13.71 -29.87
CA CYS A 315 61.08 -12.58 -29.43
C CYS A 315 62.08 -12.06 -30.47
N ASP A 316 62.50 -12.86 -31.44
CA ASP A 316 63.43 -12.46 -32.50
C ASP A 316 62.76 -12.36 -33.88
N GLU A 317 61.46 -12.65 -33.95
CA GLU A 317 60.58 -12.48 -35.11
C GLU A 317 61.01 -13.35 -36.30
N ASP A 318 61.55 -14.54 -36.02
CA ASP A 318 61.98 -15.51 -37.04
C ASP A 318 60.84 -16.46 -37.50
N GLY A 319 59.71 -16.45 -36.79
CA GLY A 319 58.53 -17.26 -37.07
C GLY A 319 58.33 -18.46 -36.13
N VAL A 320 59.24 -18.71 -35.20
CA VAL A 320 59.15 -19.79 -34.19
C VAL A 320 58.95 -19.18 -32.80
N VAL A 321 57.90 -19.61 -32.10
CA VAL A 321 57.60 -19.10 -30.74
C VAL A 321 58.68 -19.50 -29.74
N ASN A 322 58.86 -18.70 -28.70
CA ASN A 322 59.92 -18.87 -27.71
C ASN A 322 60.01 -20.28 -27.09
N SER A 323 58.89 -20.97 -26.86
CA SER A 323 58.88 -22.33 -26.31
C SER A 323 59.37 -23.40 -27.27
N ALA A 324 59.30 -23.14 -28.58
CA ALA A 324 59.72 -24.04 -29.65
C ALA A 324 61.11 -23.68 -30.23
N ASP A 325 61.58 -22.48 -29.97
CA ASP A 325 62.81 -21.92 -30.52
C ASP A 325 64.08 -22.37 -29.74
N GLN A 326 65.01 -23.00 -30.46
CA GLN A 326 66.32 -23.45 -29.95
C GLN A 326 67.43 -22.42 -30.18
N CYS A 327 67.16 -21.39 -30.98
CA CYS A 327 68.06 -20.37 -31.47
C CYS A 327 67.48 -18.95 -31.26
N PRO A 328 67.32 -18.49 -29.99
CA PRO A 328 66.52 -17.30 -29.58
C PRO A 328 67.10 -15.92 -29.96
N ARG A 329 68.00 -15.89 -30.94
CA ARG A 329 68.69 -14.70 -31.44
C ARG A 329 68.97 -14.80 -32.93
N THR A 330 68.12 -15.50 -33.68
CA THR A 330 68.24 -15.54 -35.13
C THR A 330 68.04 -14.13 -35.70
N ALA A 331 68.82 -13.79 -36.72
CA ALA A 331 68.72 -12.46 -37.31
C ALA A 331 67.38 -12.30 -38.06
N ALA A 332 66.73 -11.15 -37.89
CA ALA A 332 65.45 -10.88 -38.54
C ALA A 332 65.53 -11.05 -40.07
N GLY A 333 64.60 -11.82 -40.62
CA GLY A 333 64.48 -12.08 -42.06
C GLY A 333 65.32 -13.24 -42.60
N GLN A 334 66.03 -13.99 -41.75
CA GLN A 334 66.69 -15.22 -42.15
C GLN A 334 65.70 -16.38 -42.31
N ALA A 335 66.02 -17.33 -43.18
CA ALA A 335 65.29 -18.57 -43.28
C ALA A 335 65.72 -19.51 -42.16
N VAL A 336 64.76 -20.00 -41.38
CA VAL A 336 64.98 -20.90 -40.24
C VAL A 336 64.31 -22.25 -40.45
N ASP A 337 64.79 -23.26 -39.74
CA ASP A 337 64.11 -24.54 -39.60
C ASP A 337 62.94 -24.48 -38.59
N ASP A 338 62.25 -25.60 -38.38
CA ASP A 338 61.13 -25.70 -37.43
C ASP A 338 61.54 -25.46 -35.95
N LYS A 339 62.83 -25.21 -35.68
CA LYS A 339 63.39 -24.96 -34.34
C LYS A 339 63.95 -23.53 -34.21
N GLY A 340 63.71 -22.66 -35.19
CA GLY A 340 64.19 -21.27 -35.17
C GLY A 340 65.66 -21.11 -35.52
N CYS A 341 66.32 -22.18 -36.00
CA CYS A 341 67.75 -22.12 -36.31
C CYS A 341 67.99 -21.83 -37.80
N GLU A 342 68.93 -20.92 -38.10
CA GLU A 342 69.35 -20.62 -39.48
C GLU A 342 69.74 -21.90 -40.24
N LEU A 343 69.33 -22.00 -41.50
CA LEU A 343 69.58 -23.16 -42.35
C LEU A 343 71.09 -23.33 -42.61
N ASP A 344 71.52 -24.60 -42.60
CA ASP A 344 72.83 -25.09 -43.02
C ASP A 344 72.56 -26.20 -44.06
N SER A 345 72.58 -25.80 -45.33
CA SER A 345 72.07 -26.61 -46.45
C SER A 345 72.97 -27.80 -46.80
N ASP A 346 74.28 -27.70 -46.59
CA ASP A 346 75.24 -28.77 -46.88
C ASP A 346 75.69 -29.54 -45.61
N GLY A 347 75.35 -29.03 -44.43
CA GLY A 347 75.58 -29.67 -43.14
C GLY A 347 77.05 -29.68 -42.72
N ASP A 348 77.84 -28.70 -43.18
CA ASP A 348 79.26 -28.56 -42.86
C ASP A 348 79.51 -27.85 -41.50
N GLY A 349 78.46 -27.25 -40.92
CA GLY A 349 78.49 -26.53 -39.65
C GLY A 349 78.56 -25.00 -39.78
N VAL A 350 78.54 -24.44 -40.98
CA VAL A 350 78.44 -23.01 -41.28
C VAL A 350 77.08 -22.73 -41.91
N VAL A 351 76.32 -21.80 -41.32
CA VAL A 351 74.98 -21.43 -41.81
C VAL A 351 75.05 -20.79 -43.21
N ASP A 352 74.02 -20.99 -44.02
CA ASP A 352 73.93 -20.56 -45.43
C ASP A 352 74.26 -19.07 -45.64
N THR A 353 74.00 -18.24 -44.62
CA THR A 353 74.23 -16.78 -44.66
C THR A 353 75.71 -16.40 -44.54
N LEU A 354 76.53 -17.29 -43.96
CA LEU A 354 77.96 -17.12 -43.74
C LEU A 354 78.82 -18.03 -44.63
N ASP A 355 78.19 -19.01 -45.28
CA ASP A 355 78.85 -19.97 -46.13
C ASP A 355 79.13 -19.42 -47.54
N GLN A 356 80.41 -19.38 -47.93
CA GLN A 356 80.87 -19.00 -49.27
C GLN A 356 81.00 -20.20 -50.22
N CYS A 357 80.89 -21.41 -49.67
CA CYS A 357 81.15 -22.70 -50.28
C CYS A 357 79.96 -23.66 -50.04
N ALA A 358 78.77 -23.24 -50.49
CA ALA A 358 77.44 -23.88 -50.32
C ALA A 358 77.24 -25.37 -50.70
N ASP A 359 78.29 -26.09 -51.10
CA ASP A 359 78.25 -27.50 -51.51
C ASP A 359 79.43 -28.29 -50.90
N THR A 360 79.92 -27.91 -49.73
CA THR A 360 81.00 -28.62 -49.06
C THR A 360 80.53 -30.01 -48.61
N PRO A 361 81.24 -31.09 -48.99
CA PRO A 361 80.82 -32.43 -48.61
C PRO A 361 80.78 -32.60 -47.09
N GLN A 362 79.68 -33.15 -46.58
CA GLN A 362 79.50 -33.41 -45.17
C GLN A 362 80.67 -34.20 -44.54
N GLY A 363 81.17 -33.71 -43.40
CA GLY A 363 82.26 -34.33 -42.63
C GLY A 363 83.67 -33.89 -43.03
N ARG A 364 83.80 -32.92 -43.92
CA ARG A 364 85.06 -32.25 -44.25
C ARG A 364 85.36 -31.15 -43.23
N ALA A 365 86.64 -30.88 -42.98
CA ALA A 365 87.03 -29.79 -42.10
C ALA A 365 87.00 -28.48 -42.89
N VAL A 366 86.19 -27.53 -42.45
CA VAL A 366 85.98 -26.24 -43.13
C VAL A 366 86.55 -25.08 -42.34
N ASP A 367 86.86 -23.99 -43.04
CA ASP A 367 87.20 -22.71 -42.43
C ASP A 367 85.95 -21.94 -41.96
N SER A 368 86.11 -20.71 -41.49
CA SER A 368 84.99 -19.89 -41.02
C SER A 368 84.03 -19.41 -42.12
N ASN A 369 84.32 -19.71 -43.39
CA ASN A 369 83.48 -19.38 -44.54
C ASN A 369 82.89 -20.63 -45.20
N GLY A 370 82.91 -21.78 -44.52
CA GLY A 370 82.39 -23.06 -45.03
C GLY A 370 83.26 -23.71 -46.12
N CYS A 371 84.48 -23.21 -46.36
CA CYS A 371 85.33 -23.73 -47.42
C CYS A 371 86.30 -24.80 -46.90
N GLU A 372 86.46 -25.90 -47.65
CA GLU A 372 87.37 -27.01 -47.28
C GLU A 372 88.79 -26.51 -46.98
N LEU A 373 89.34 -26.93 -45.84
CA LEU A 373 90.74 -26.73 -45.50
C LEU A 373 91.62 -27.60 -46.41
N ASP A 374 92.38 -26.96 -47.30
CA ASP A 374 93.34 -27.66 -48.14
C ASP A 374 94.40 -28.35 -47.28
N SER A 375 94.64 -29.61 -47.58
CA SER A 375 95.58 -30.46 -46.85
C SER A 375 96.95 -30.55 -47.55
N ASP A 376 97.19 -29.73 -48.57
CA ASP A 376 98.41 -29.75 -49.40
C ASP A 376 99.50 -28.71 -49.02
N GLY A 377 99.39 -28.07 -47.86
CA GLY A 377 100.38 -27.12 -47.33
C GLY A 377 101.78 -27.68 -47.07
#